data_AF-A0A0D5NR93-F1
#
_entry.id   AF-A0A0D5NR93-F1
#
_cell.length_a   1.000
_cell.length_b   1.000
_cell.length_c   1.000
_cell.angle_alpha   90.00
_cell.angle_beta   90.00
_cell.angle_gamma   90.00
#
_symmetry.space_group_name_H-M   'P 1'
#
loop_
_entity.id
_entity.type
_entity.pdbx_description
1 polymer ?
#
loop_
_entity_poly.entity_id
_entity_poly.type
_entity_poly.pdbx_seq_one_letter_code
_entity_poly.pdbx_strand_id
1 'polypeptide(L)'
;MMPIHERLAELWTIRERRSLTEDEQCDFEHCLAVNAAHCRRLANLYNLSLLASMTGDHEWQHDICSKIEKLDGPPPAFRNR
;
A
#
# COMPACT_ATOMS: atom_id res chain seq x y z
N MET A 1 -7.83 4.26 5.69
CA MET A 1 -6.40 4.59 5.62
C MET A 1 -5.67 3.55 6.45
N MET A 2 -4.54 3.00 6.01
CA MET A 2 -3.84 1.99 6.83
C MET A 2 -3.19 2.67 8.05
N PRO A 3 -3.26 2.07 9.27
CA PRO A 3 -2.67 2.65 10.49
C PRO A 3 -1.20 3.03 10.35
N ILE A 4 -0.48 2.31 9.48
CA ILE A 4 0.94 2.56 9.22
C ILE A 4 1.20 3.89 8.51
N HIS A 5 0.28 4.34 7.66
CA HIS A 5 0.42 5.63 7.00
C HIS A 5 0.21 6.78 7.99
N GLU A 6 -0.71 6.61 8.95
CA GLU A 6 -0.93 7.57 10.03
C GLU A 6 0.33 7.69 10.91
N ARG A 7 0.91 6.55 11.31
CA ARG A 7 2.16 6.54 12.09
C ARG A 7 3.35 7.12 11.32
N LEU A 8 3.49 6.82 10.03
CA LEU A 8 4.51 7.44 9.18
C LEU A 8 4.35 8.97 9.10
N ALA A 9 3.12 9.46 8.95
CA ALA A 9 2.84 10.89 8.88
C ALA A 9 3.16 11.60 10.20
N GLU A 10 2.81 10.98 11.33
CA GLU A 10 3.16 11.47 12.67
C GLU A 10 4.68 11.59 12.85
N LEU A 11 5.42 10.48 12.63
CA LEU A 11 6.87 10.43 12.77
C LEU A 11 7.57 11.39 11.81
N TRP A 12 7.07 11.53 10.58
CA TRP A 12 7.57 12.52 9.63
C TRP A 12 7.45 13.94 10.19
N THR A 13 6.26 14.29 10.71
CA THR A 13 5.98 15.62 11.27
C THR A 13 6.85 15.91 12.50
N ILE A 14 7.10 14.89 13.35
CA ILE A 14 8.03 15.01 14.48
C ILE A 14 9.45 15.31 13.98
N ARG A 15 9.91 14.55 12.97
CA ARG A 15 11.26 14.67 12.39
C ARG A 15 11.53 16.05 11.78
N GLU A 16 10.49 16.72 11.27
CA GLU A 16 10.61 18.08 10.75
C GLU A 16 10.91 19.13 11.84
N ARG A 17 10.54 18.85 13.09
CA ARG A 17 10.69 19.79 14.22
C ARG A 17 11.92 19.49 15.08
N ARG A 18 12.30 18.22 15.20
CA ARG A 18 13.46 17.75 15.95
C ARG A 18 13.96 16.43 15.40
N SER A 19 15.18 16.03 15.76
CA SER A 19 15.64 14.67 15.48
C SER A 19 14.77 13.63 16.19
N LEU A 20 14.56 12.49 15.55
CA LEU A 20 13.86 11.34 16.14
C LEU A 20 14.70 10.76 17.29
N THR A 21 14.02 10.24 18.32
CA THR A 21 14.67 9.37 19.30
C THR A 21 15.03 8.03 18.65
N GLU A 22 15.85 7.23 19.31
CA GLU A 22 16.21 5.90 18.82
C GLU A 22 14.97 5.01 18.64
N ASP A 23 14.05 5.03 19.62
CA ASP A 23 12.78 4.30 19.55
C ASP A 23 11.91 4.78 18.38
N GLU A 24 11.80 6.09 18.17
CA GLU A 24 11.03 6.65 17.06
C GLU A 24 11.66 6.36 15.69
N GLN A 25 12.99 6.32 15.63
CA GLN A 25 13.72 5.94 14.42
C GLN A 25 13.48 4.46 14.09
N CYS A 26 13.51 3.58 15.09
CA CYS A 26 13.17 2.16 14.95
C CYS A 26 11.72 1.99 14.46
N ASP A 27 10.78 2.70 15.08
CA ASP A 27 9.37 2.73 14.64
C ASP A 27 9.23 3.22 13.19
N PHE A 28 9.97 4.26 12.81
CA PHE A 28 9.92 4.84 11.47
C PHE A 28 10.42 3.84 10.43
N GLU A 29 11.53 3.16 10.69
CA GLU A 29 12.09 2.12 9.84
C GLU A 29 11.16 0.91 9.73
N HIS A 30 10.58 0.47 10.83
CA HIS A 30 9.58 -0.59 10.84
C HIS A 30 8.38 -0.22 9.96
N CYS A 31 7.87 1.00 10.13
CA CYS A 31 6.74 1.49 9.35
C CYS A 31 7.07 1.56 7.86
N LEU A 32 8.27 2.02 7.50
CA LEU A 32 8.75 2.04 6.12
C LEU A 32 8.88 0.63 5.53
N ALA A 33 9.40 -0.33 6.28
CA ALA A 33 9.59 -1.70 5.81
C ALA A 33 8.26 -2.35 5.43
N VAL A 34 7.24 -2.20 6.28
CA VAL A 34 5.90 -2.73 6.02
C VAL A 34 5.21 -1.95 4.90
N ASN A 35 5.35 -0.62 4.83
CA ASN A 35 4.85 0.17 3.69
C ASN A 35 5.46 -0.29 2.36
N ALA A 36 6.78 -0.50 2.33
CA ALA A 36 7.47 -1.00 1.15
C ALA A 36 7.00 -2.41 0.75
N ALA A 37 6.75 -3.29 1.72
CA ALA A 37 6.19 -4.62 1.46
C ALA A 37 4.78 -4.54 0.86
N HIS A 38 3.93 -3.65 1.39
CA HIS A 38 2.60 -3.38 0.86
C HIS A 38 2.65 -2.89 -0.60
N CYS A 39 3.43 -1.84 -0.87
CA CYS A 39 3.61 -1.29 -2.21
C CYS A 39 4.11 -2.35 -3.20
N ARG A 40 5.09 -3.18 -2.80
CA ARG A 40 5.59 -4.27 -3.67
C ARG A 40 4.51 -5.29 -4.00
N ARG A 41 3.71 -5.69 -3.01
CA ARG A 41 2.62 -6.64 -3.21
C ARG A 41 1.56 -6.06 -4.15
N LEU A 42 1.19 -4.80 -3.96
CA LEU A 42 0.21 -4.12 -4.79
C LEU A 42 0.69 -3.97 -6.24
N ALA A 43 1.95 -3.55 -6.44
CA ALA A 43 2.55 -3.44 -7.78
C ALA A 43 2.59 -4.80 -8.50
N ASN A 44 2.90 -5.88 -7.79
CA ASN A 44 2.85 -7.23 -8.35
C ASN A 44 1.44 -7.59 -8.83
N LEU A 45 0.41 -7.32 -8.02
CA LEU A 45 -0.98 -7.57 -8.41
C LEU A 45 -1.40 -6.74 -9.63
N TYR A 46 -1.02 -5.47 -9.72
CA TYR A 46 -1.30 -4.66 -10.91
C TYR A 46 -0.65 -5.23 -12.17
N ASN A 47 0.60 -5.67 -12.08
CA ASN A 47 1.28 -6.30 -13.21
C ASN A 47 0.58 -7.59 -13.65
N LEU A 48 0.13 -8.42 -12.70
CA LEU A 48 -0.64 -9.63 -13.01
C LEU A 48 -1.99 -9.31 -13.63
N SER A 49 -2.69 -8.28 -13.14
CA SER A 49 -3.99 -7.85 -13.69
C SER A 49 -3.85 -7.39 -15.14
N LEU A 50 -2.77 -6.65 -15.44
CA LEU A 50 -2.43 -6.24 -16.80
C LEU A 50 -2.15 -7.44 -17.70
N LEU A 51 -1.36 -8.41 -17.23
CA LEU A 51 -1.09 -9.65 -17.98
C LEU A 51 -2.37 -10.43 -18.29
N ALA A 52 -3.24 -10.62 -17.29
CA ALA A 52 -4.54 -11.28 -17.46
C ALA A 52 -5.41 -10.58 -18.51
N SER A 53 -5.44 -9.24 -18.47
CA SER A 53 -6.14 -8.42 -19.46
C SER A 53 -5.57 -8.61 -20.87
N MET A 54 -4.24 -8.65 -21.01
CA MET A 54 -3.56 -8.79 -22.30
C MET A 54 -3.79 -10.18 -22.92
N THR A 55 -4.02 -11.21 -22.10
CA THR A 55 -4.31 -12.57 -22.55
C THR A 55 -5.81 -12.85 -22.72
N GLY A 56 -6.69 -11.89 -22.41
CA GLY A 56 -8.14 -12.06 -22.46
C GLY A 56 -8.71 -12.95 -21.35
N ASP A 57 -7.92 -13.23 -20.30
CA ASP A 57 -8.35 -14.04 -19.17
C ASP A 57 -9.07 -13.17 -18.13
N HIS A 58 -10.34 -12.90 -18.42
CA HIS A 58 -11.16 -12.00 -17.62
C HIS A 58 -11.49 -12.57 -16.24
N GLU A 59 -11.60 -13.89 -16.08
CA GLU A 59 -11.85 -14.52 -14.78
C GLU A 59 -10.65 -14.32 -13.86
N TRP A 60 -9.44 -14.62 -14.35
CA TRP A 60 -8.21 -14.36 -13.60
C TRP A 60 -8.02 -12.88 -13.28
N GLN A 61 -8.35 -12.00 -14.23
CA GLN A 61 -8.32 -10.56 -14.01
C GLN A 61 -9.24 -10.12 -12.86
N HIS A 62 -10.48 -10.61 -12.81
CA HIS A 62 -11.44 -10.29 -11.75
C HIS A 62 -10.95 -10.80 -10.38
N ASP A 63 -10.38 -12.00 -10.34
CA ASP A 63 -9.77 -12.55 -9.12
C ASP A 63 -8.64 -11.67 -8.58
N ILE A 64 -7.79 -11.14 -9.46
CA ILE A 64 -6.72 -10.22 -9.09
C ILE A 64 -7.28 -8.89 -8.59
N CYS A 65 -8.29 -8.34 -9.27
CA CYS A 65 -8.97 -7.12 -8.82
C CYS A 65 -9.56 -7.28 -7.41
N SER A 66 -10.20 -8.42 -7.11
CA SER A 66 -10.70 -8.71 -5.75
C SER A 66 -9.57 -8.77 -4.71
N LYS A 67 -8.39 -9.29 -5.07
CA LYS A 67 -7.21 -9.30 -4.18
C LYS A 67 -6.68 -7.89 -3.94
N ILE A 68 -6.68 -7.02 -4.94
CA ILE A 68 -6.30 -5.61 -4.82
C ILE A 68 -7.26 -4.88 -3.88
N GLU A 69 -8.57 -5.07 -4.06
CA GLU A 69 -9.61 -4.45 -3.22
C GLU A 69 -9.50 -4.86 -1.76
N LYS A 70 -9.22 -6.14 -1.48
CA LYS A 70 -8.99 -6.63 -0.12
C LYS A 70 -7.72 -6.06 0.51
N LEU A 71 -6.71 -5.75 -0.30
CA LEU A 71 -5.41 -5.28 0.18
C LEU A 71 -5.40 -3.77 0.45
N ASP A 72 -5.95 -2.96 -0.45
CA ASP A 72 -5.84 -1.48 -0.40
C ASP A 72 -7.20 -0.75 -0.37
N GLY A 73 -8.29 -1.51 -0.27
CA GLY A 73 -9.65 -1.00 -0.43
C GLY A 73 -10.02 -0.80 -1.91
N PRO A 74 -11.25 -0.34 -2.19
CA PRO A 74 -11.67 -0.07 -3.56
C PRO A 74 -10.76 0.98 -4.21
N PRO A 75 -10.43 0.83 -5.50
CA PRO A 75 -9.65 1.83 -6.24
C PRO A 75 -10.30 3.22 -6.12
N PRO A 76 -9.52 4.32 -6.19
CA PRO A 76 -10.04 5.68 -6.04
C PRO A 76 -11.25 5.99 -6.93
N ALA A 77 -11.31 5.40 -8.14
CA ALA A 77 -12.42 5.54 -9.08
C ALA A 77 -13.79 5.02 -8.55
N PHE A 78 -13.79 4.20 -7.49
CA PHE A 78 -14.98 3.57 -6.92
C PHE A 78 -15.30 4.06 -5.50
N ARG A 79 -14.56 5.03 -4.95
CA ARG A 79 -14.76 5.50 -3.56
C ARG A 79 -15.98 6.43 -3.36
N ASN A 80 -16.66 6.85 -4.44
CA ASN A 80 -17.79 7.79 -4.42
C ASN A 80 -19.06 7.27 -5.16
N ARG A 81 -19.29 5.95 -5.19
CA ARG A 81 -20.59 5.40 -5.63
C ARG A 81 -21.32 4.75 -4.47
#